data_AF-A0AAN7NR90-F1
#
_entry.id   AF-A0AAN7NR90-F1
#
_cell.length_a   1.000
_cell.length_b   1.000
_cell.length_c   1.000
_cell.angle_alpha   90.00
_cell.angle_beta   90.00
_cell.angle_gamma   90.00
#
_symmetry.space_group_name_H-M   'P 1'
#
loop_
_entity.id
_entity.type
_entity.pdbx_description
1 polymer ?
#
loop_
_entity_poly.entity_id
_entity_poly.type
_entity_poly.pdbx_seq_one_letter_code
_entity_poly.pdbx_strand_id
1 'polypeptide(L)'
;MATASSPWIVIIGEVTVMYLRCVRDSTYATYYSPYRHVVRFKFNAFQFIRNNPLVYLQCELAVCRAHDYSSRCYQGCIITSMREASAGQDSMTIAAGPIQLQEAAAENRNAHDFK
;
A
#
# COMPACT_ATOMS: atom_id res chain seq x y z
N MET A 1 24.00 -6.43 2.54
CA MET A 1 23.51 -6.21 3.92
C MET A 1 23.65 -4.73 4.22
N ALA A 2 22.55 -3.97 4.16
CA ALA A 2 22.59 -2.56 4.53
C ALA A 2 22.70 -2.46 6.06
N THR A 3 23.70 -1.72 6.53
CA THR A 3 24.03 -1.55 7.95
C THR A 3 23.01 -0.66 8.66
N ALA A 4 22.70 -1.01 9.90
CA ALA A 4 21.73 -0.37 10.79
C ALA A 4 22.20 1.02 11.31
N SER A 5 22.66 1.91 10.42
CA SER A 5 23.25 3.21 10.77
C SER A 5 22.76 4.36 9.89
N SER A 6 21.47 4.37 9.53
CA SER A 6 20.83 5.55 8.93
C SER A 6 19.90 6.21 9.96
N PRO A 7 20.33 7.28 10.66
CA PRO A 7 19.53 7.98 11.66
C PRO A 7 18.35 8.78 11.06
N TRP A 8 18.23 8.79 9.73
CA TRP A 8 17.35 9.71 9.00
C TRP A 8 16.02 9.13 8.56
N ILE A 9 15.78 7.82 8.73
CA ILE A 9 14.43 7.25 8.52
C ILE A 9 13.64 7.48 9.80
N VAL A 10 13.24 8.74 10.01
CA VAL A 10 12.21 9.08 11.00
C VAL A 10 10.87 8.83 10.31
N ILE A 11 10.13 7.79 10.73
CA ILE A 11 8.75 7.60 10.29
C ILE A 11 7.91 8.64 11.04
N ILE A 12 7.58 9.74 10.37
CA ILE A 12 6.89 10.91 10.97
C ILE A 12 5.38 10.64 11.15
N GLY A 13 4.89 9.49 10.68
CA GLY A 13 3.55 8.99 10.94
C GLY A 13 3.32 7.63 10.26
N GLU A 14 2.45 6.82 10.85
CA GLU A 14 1.97 5.58 10.25
C GLU A 14 0.50 5.76 9.85
N VAL A 15 0.16 5.46 8.60
CA VAL A 15 -1.21 5.50 8.09
C VAL A 15 -1.58 4.10 7.61
N THR A 16 -2.66 3.55 8.14
CA THR A 16 -3.17 2.22 7.74
C THR A 16 -4.14 2.35 6.58
N VAL A 17 -3.75 1.84 5.40
CA VAL A 17 -4.63 1.82 4.20
C VAL A 17 -5.69 0.71 4.30
N MET A 18 -5.28 -0.49 4.71
CA MET A 18 -6.13 -1.67 4.87
C MET A 18 -5.64 -2.51 6.04
N TYR A 19 -6.55 -3.04 6.85
CA TYR A 19 -6.25 -3.90 7.99
C TYR A 19 -7.16 -5.13 7.98
N LEU A 20 -6.60 -6.34 8.09
CA LEU A 20 -7.36 -7.60 8.06
C LEU A 20 -8.41 -7.68 6.94
N ARG A 21 -8.01 -7.28 5.72
CA ARG A 21 -8.87 -7.20 4.51
C ARG A 21 -10.07 -6.26 4.65
N CYS A 22 -10.08 -5.39 5.66
CA CYS A 22 -11.00 -4.27 5.80
C CYS A 22 -10.31 -2.99 5.32
N VAL A 23 -10.90 -2.36 4.32
CA VAL A 23 -10.45 -1.07 3.79
C VAL A 23 -10.65 0.00 4.87
N ARG A 24 -9.59 0.74 5.19
CA ARG A 24 -9.62 1.85 6.15
C ARG A 24 -9.52 3.21 5.46
N ASP A 25 -8.77 3.27 4.37
CA ASP A 25 -8.63 4.48 3.54
C ASP A 25 -9.78 4.61 2.54
N SER A 26 -10.44 5.76 2.50
CA SER A 26 -11.57 6.03 1.60
C SER A 26 -11.20 6.17 0.12
N THR A 27 -9.92 6.41 -0.16
CA THR A 27 -9.36 6.53 -1.52
C THR A 27 -8.91 5.19 -2.08
N TYR A 28 -8.95 4.14 -1.26
CA TYR A 28 -8.60 2.79 -1.68
C TYR A 28 -9.60 2.24 -2.69
N ALA A 29 -9.10 1.68 -3.78
CA ALA A 29 -9.91 0.91 -4.70
C ALA A 29 -9.11 -0.25 -5.28
N THR A 30 -9.81 -1.36 -5.58
CA THR A 30 -9.23 -2.50 -6.29
C THR A 30 -9.50 -2.41 -7.78
N TYR A 31 -8.55 -2.91 -8.57
CA TYR A 31 -8.73 -3.06 -10.01
C TYR A 31 -8.87 -4.53 -10.36
N TYR A 32 -9.57 -4.81 -11.46
CA TYR A 32 -9.62 -6.15 -12.00
C TYR A 32 -8.21 -6.66 -12.31
N SER A 33 -7.92 -7.86 -11.81
CA SER A 33 -6.70 -8.59 -12.12
C SER A 33 -7.05 -9.84 -12.92
N PRO A 34 -6.50 -10.01 -14.13
CA PRO A 34 -6.74 -11.20 -14.94
C PRO A 34 -6.12 -12.47 -14.33
N TYR A 35 -5.18 -12.31 -13.39
CA TYR A 35 -4.44 -13.41 -12.78
C TYR A 35 -4.67 -13.46 -11.27
N ARG A 36 -4.99 -14.65 -10.74
CA ARG A 36 -5.25 -14.86 -9.30
C ARG A 36 -4.04 -14.62 -8.40
N HIS A 37 -2.83 -14.63 -8.96
CA HIS A 37 -1.57 -14.37 -8.25
C HIS A 37 -1.15 -12.89 -8.31
N VAL A 38 -1.92 -12.02 -8.96
CA VAL A 38 -1.64 -10.59 -9.07
C VAL A 38 -2.76 -9.81 -8.38
N VAL A 39 -2.38 -8.91 -7.49
CA VAL A 39 -3.32 -7.99 -6.82
C VAL A 39 -3.05 -6.58 -7.34
N ARG A 40 -4.11 -5.88 -7.76
CA ARG A 40 -4.02 -4.50 -8.27
C ARG A 40 -4.91 -3.60 -7.45
N PHE A 41 -4.35 -2.52 -6.93
CA PHE A 41 -5.07 -1.54 -6.12
C PHE A 41 -4.51 -0.14 -6.32
N LYS A 42 -5.29 0.87 -5.95
CA LYS A 42 -4.87 2.26 -5.82
C LYS A 42 -5.29 2.82 -4.47
N PHE A 43 -4.59 3.86 -4.04
CA PHE A 43 -4.89 4.73 -2.92
C PHE A 43 -4.13 6.05 -3.12
N ASN A 44 -4.53 7.13 -2.46
CA ASN A 44 -3.84 8.41 -2.56
C ASN A 44 -2.84 8.58 -1.41
N ALA A 45 -1.57 8.27 -1.68
CA ALA A 45 -0.51 8.31 -0.67
C ALA A 45 -0.20 9.71 -0.10
N PHE A 46 -0.40 10.78 -0.88
CA PHE A 46 0.08 12.13 -0.54
C PHE A 46 -1.00 13.09 -0.01
N GLN A 47 -2.21 12.62 0.31
CA GLN A 47 -3.26 13.52 0.85
C GLN A 47 -2.86 14.18 2.17
N PHE A 48 -2.04 13.51 2.97
CA PHE A 48 -1.72 13.90 4.33
C PHE A 48 -0.33 14.51 4.50
N ILE A 49 0.45 14.57 3.43
CA ILE A 49 1.89 14.76 3.55
C ILE A 49 2.32 16.07 2.91
N ARG A 50 1.99 17.17 3.59
CA ARG A 50 2.48 18.51 3.23
C ARG A 50 3.98 18.68 3.47
N ASN A 51 4.55 17.95 4.43
CA ASN A 51 5.90 18.22 4.95
C ASN A 51 6.95 17.14 4.67
N ASN A 52 6.57 15.97 4.12
CA ASN A 52 7.49 14.84 3.88
C ASN A 52 7.30 14.23 2.48
N PRO A 53 8.12 14.57 1.49
CA PRO A 53 7.93 14.06 0.13
C PRO A 53 8.29 12.57 -0.04
N LEU A 54 8.65 11.84 1.03
CA LEU A 54 9.09 10.45 1.00
C LEU A 54 8.09 9.54 1.70
N VAL A 55 7.52 8.58 0.97
CA VAL A 55 6.57 7.60 1.50
C VAL A 55 7.08 6.19 1.25
N TYR A 56 6.95 5.34 2.26
CA TYR A 56 7.14 3.90 2.13
C TYR A 56 5.80 3.20 2.30
N LEU A 57 5.52 2.25 1.42
CA LEU A 57 4.36 1.38 1.48
C LEU A 57 4.81 0.01 1.99
N GLN A 58 4.27 -0.43 3.12
CA GLN A 58 4.46 -1.79 3.62
C GLN A 58 3.14 -2.55 3.52
N CYS A 59 3.18 -3.77 3.02
CA CYS A 59 2.02 -4.65 2.89
C CYS A 59 2.34 -6.01 3.48
N GLU A 60 1.44 -6.52 4.32
CA GLU A 60 1.45 -7.91 4.75
C GLU A 60 0.49 -8.71 3.87
N LEU A 61 1.01 -9.72 3.18
CA LEU A 61 0.28 -10.55 2.24
C LEU A 61 0.15 -11.97 2.79
N ALA A 62 -1.06 -12.53 2.77
CA ALA A 62 -1.29 -13.94 3.05
C ALA A 62 -1.47 -14.71 1.73
N VAL A 63 -0.73 -15.80 1.57
CA VAL A 63 -0.85 -16.70 0.41
C VAL A 63 -1.68 -17.91 0.83
N CYS A 64 -2.82 -18.13 0.18
CA CYS A 64 -3.65 -19.31 0.43
C CYS A 64 -3.59 -20.28 -0.75
N ARG A 65 -3.81 -21.56 -0.44
CA ARG A 65 -4.01 -22.58 -1.47
C ARG A 65 -5.29 -22.31 -2.24
N ALA A 66 -5.28 -22.57 -3.54
CA ALA A 66 -6.46 -22.45 -4.37
C ALA A 66 -7.56 -23.42 -3.88
N HIS A 67 -8.80 -22.94 -3.78
CA HIS A 67 -9.99 -23.71 -3.34
C HIS A 67 -9.99 -24.14 -1.86
N ASP A 68 -9.10 -23.61 -1.02
CA ASP A 68 -9.25 -23.74 0.42
C ASP A 68 -10.22 -22.69 0.95
N TYR A 69 -11.52 -23.02 0.93
CA TYR A 69 -12.59 -22.13 1.39
C TYR A 69 -12.56 -21.83 2.89
N SER A 70 -11.85 -22.65 3.68
CA SER A 70 -11.65 -22.40 5.10
C SER A 70 -10.54 -21.37 5.38
N SER A 71 -9.67 -21.14 4.39
CA SER A 71 -8.54 -20.22 4.50
C SER A 71 -8.96 -18.77 4.73
N ARG A 72 -8.05 -17.98 5.32
CA ARG A 72 -8.24 -16.54 5.55
C ARG A 72 -8.55 -15.75 4.27
N CYS A 73 -8.14 -16.25 3.10
CA CYS A 73 -8.38 -15.58 1.82
C CYS A 73 -9.87 -15.50 1.43
N TYR A 74 -10.72 -16.38 1.97
CA TYR A 74 -12.16 -16.39 1.71
C TYR A 74 -12.99 -15.69 2.81
N GLN A 75 -12.38 -15.33 3.94
CA GLN A 75 -13.09 -14.80 5.11
C GLN A 75 -13.51 -13.32 5.01
N GLY A 76 -13.28 -12.66 3.87
CA GLY A 76 -13.69 -11.27 3.67
C GLY A 76 -13.02 -10.30 4.65
N CYS A 77 -13.71 -9.20 4.99
CA CYS A 77 -13.26 -8.25 6.01
C CYS A 77 -13.59 -8.79 7.41
N ILE A 78 -12.56 -8.90 8.26
CA ILE A 78 -12.68 -9.41 9.63
C ILE A 78 -12.55 -8.26 10.61
N ILE A 79 -13.65 -7.87 11.26
CA ILE A 79 -13.73 -6.72 12.17
C ILE A 79 -13.57 -7.16 13.65
N THR A 80 -13.72 -8.44 13.95
CA THR A 80 -13.73 -8.94 15.35
C THR A 80 -12.39 -8.72 16.02
N SER A 81 -12.38 -8.26 17.29
CA SER A 81 -11.21 -8.16 18.15
C SER A 81 -10.67 -9.54 18.56
N MET A 82 -10.26 -10.34 17.59
CA MET A 82 -9.43 -11.49 17.88
C MET A 82 -8.10 -10.93 18.38
N ARG A 83 -7.83 -11.10 19.68
CA ARG A 83 -6.52 -10.89 20.32
C ARG A 83 -5.46 -11.45 19.41
N GLU A 84 -4.79 -10.60 18.63
CA GLU A 84 -3.63 -10.89 17.78
C GLU A 84 -3.54 -12.39 17.45
N ALA A 85 -4.63 -12.95 16.89
CA ALA A 85 -4.80 -14.39 16.86
C ALA A 85 -4.03 -14.84 15.64
N SER A 86 -2.72 -14.90 15.88
CA SER A 86 -1.61 -15.27 15.03
C SER A 86 -1.83 -14.98 13.55
N ALA A 87 -0.94 -14.14 13.01
CA ALA A 87 -0.38 -14.39 11.69
C ALA A 87 0.28 -15.79 11.67
N GLY A 88 -0.52 -16.84 11.86
CA GLY A 88 -0.14 -18.25 11.96
C GLY A 88 -0.30 -18.98 10.63
N GLN A 89 -0.40 -18.22 9.55
CA GLN A 89 -0.19 -18.69 8.18
C GLN A 89 0.95 -17.89 7.59
N ASP A 90 1.69 -18.49 6.66
CA ASP A 90 2.82 -17.89 5.94
C ASP A 90 2.45 -16.52 5.37
N SER A 91 2.68 -15.46 6.16
CA SER A 91 2.49 -14.08 5.74
C SER A 91 3.82 -13.52 5.30
N MET A 92 3.80 -12.81 4.18
CA MET A 92 4.97 -12.18 3.61
C MET A 92 4.79 -10.67 3.66
N THR A 93 5.74 -10.01 4.32
CA THR A 93 5.86 -8.56 4.30
C THR A 93 6.61 -8.12 3.05
N ILE A 94 6.01 -7.23 2.28
CA ILE A 94 6.63 -6.57 1.14
C ILE A 94 6.62 -5.06 1.41
N ALA A 95 7.75 -4.41 1.13
CA ALA A 95 7.85 -2.96 1.20
C ALA A 95 8.20 -2.39 -0.18
N ALA A 96 7.60 -1.25 -0.51
CA ALA A 96 7.90 -0.47 -1.70
C ALA A 96 8.21 0.98 -1.29
N GLY A 97 9.35 1.50 -1.71
CA GLY A 97 9.71 2.90 -1.46
C GLY A 97 11.19 3.22 -1.72
N PRO A 98 11.55 4.51 -1.64
CA PRO A 98 10.66 5.64 -1.36
C PRO A 98 9.85 6.08 -2.60
N ILE A 99 8.55 6.31 -2.41
CA ILE A 99 7.65 6.93 -3.39
C ILE A 99 7.70 8.44 -3.15
N GLN A 100 7.96 9.21 -4.21
CA GLN A 100 8.03 10.67 -4.17
C GLN A 100 6.92 11.29 -5.02
N LEU A 101 6.33 12.37 -4.53
CA LEU A 101 5.40 13.16 -5.32
C LEU A 101 6.20 13.93 -6.36
N GLN A 102 5.98 13.64 -7.64
CA GLN A 102 6.51 14.48 -8.71
C GLN A 102 5.67 15.76 -8.76
N GLU A 103 6.30 16.91 -8.54
CA GLU A 103 5.65 18.20 -8.77
C GLU A 103 5.19 18.24 -10.23
N ALA A 104 3.91 18.55 -10.44
CA ALA A 104 3.40 18.75 -11.78
C ALA A 104 4.25 19.85 -12.41
N ALA A 105 5.01 19.50 -13.46
CA ALA A 105 5.73 20.47 -14.25
C ALA A 105 4.72 21.58 -14.59
N ALA A 106 5.03 22.81 -14.19
CA ALA A 106 4.29 23.97 -14.63
C ALA A 106 4.29 23.90 -16.16
N GLU A 107 3.16 23.48 -16.73
CA GLU A 107 2.93 23.46 -18.15
C GLU A 107 2.98 24.93 -18.58
N ASN A 108 4.15 25.36 -19.02
CA ASN A 108 4.36 26.67 -19.62
C ASN A 108 3.45 26.74 -20.85
N ARG A 109 2.24 27.28 -20.66
CA ARG A 109 1.41 27.79 -21.74
C ARG A 109 2.09 29.03 -22.29
N ASN A 110 3.16 28.88 -23.08
CA ASN A 110 3.66 29.93 -23.97
C ASN A 110 4.52 29.31 -25.09
N ALA A 111 4.05 29.54 -26.32
CA ALA A 111 4.68 29.36 -27.63
C ALA A 111 4.85 27.89 -28.11
N HIS A 112 4.45 27.52 -29.33
CA HIS A 112 4.59 28.25 -30.58
C HIS A 112 3.48 27.89 -31.58
N ASP A 113 2.81 28.93 -32.08
CA ASP A 113 2.31 28.98 -33.45
C ASP A 113 3.48 28.70 -34.41
N PHE A 114 3.29 27.72 -35.30
CA PHE A 114 4.04 27.63 -36.56
C PHE A 114 3.11 27.05 -37.63
N LYS A 115 2.42 27.98 -38.29
CA LYS A 115 2.10 28.06 -39.73
C LYS A 115 2.06 26.76 -40.54
#